data_AF-A0AA86N2G0-F1
#
_entry.id   AF-A0AA86N2G0-F1
#
_cell.length_a   1.000
_cell.length_b   1.000
_cell.length_c   1.000
_cell.angle_alpha   90.00
_cell.angle_beta   90.00
_cell.angle_gamma   90.00
#
_symmetry.space_group_name_H-M   'P 1'
#
loop_
_entity.id
_entity.type
_entity.pdbx_description
1 polymer ?
#
loop_
_entity_poly.entity_id
_entity_poly.type
_entity_poly.pdbx_seq_one_letter_code
_entity_poly.pdbx_strand_id
1 'polypeptide(L)' 'MGGLHQVLHCSLCRKIKDIQVDQVDGGEWTALERYLQRYEVRPSDLVLSETFCPHCLVFYDQLMTYGKPNHPELV' A
#
# COMPACT_ATOMS: atom_id res chain seq x y z
N MET A 1 -13.03 3.90 -23.39
CA MET A 1 -13.07 4.72 -22.17
C MET A 1 -11.95 4.21 -21.27
N GLY A 2 -10.77 4.85 -21.31
CA GLY A 2 -9.68 4.52 -20.38
C GLY A 2 -9.94 5.28 -19.08
N GLY A 3 -10.51 4.60 -18.09
CA GLY A 3 -10.65 5.17 -16.75
C GLY A 3 -9.28 5.18 -16.07
N LEU A 4 -8.96 6.26 -15.36
CA LEU A 4 -7.77 6.29 -14.52
C LEU A 4 -7.96 5.29 -13.36
N HIS A 5 -6.98 4.43 -13.14
CA HIS A 5 -6.99 3.45 -12.06
C HIS A 5 -6.27 4.03 -10.85
N GLN A 6 -7.03 4.31 -9.78
CA GLN A 6 -6.42 4.77 -8.54
C GLN A 6 -5.92 3.58 -7.74
N VAL A 7 -4.64 3.60 -7.39
CA VAL A 7 -3.99 2.51 -6.65
C VAL A 7 -3.21 3.06 -5.47
N LEU A 8 -3.23 2.34 -4.35
CA LEU A 8 -2.28 2.54 -3.26
C LEU A 8 -0.94 1.98 -3.67
N HIS A 9 0.12 2.71 -3.37
CA HIS A 9 1.50 2.33 -3.65
C HIS A 9 2.32 2.39 -2.36
N CYS A 10 2.95 1.27 -2.00
CA CYS A 10 3.79 1.18 -0.81
C CYS A 10 5.14 1.87 -1.04
N SER A 11 5.43 2.91 -0.29
CA SER A 11 6.68 3.68 -0.44
C SER A 11 7.94 2.90 -0.07
N LEU A 12 7.82 1.77 0.65
CA LEU A 12 8.95 0.91 1.01
C LEU A 12 9.16 -0.25 0.02
N CYS A 13 8.16 -1.11 -0.16
CA CYS A 13 8.31 -2.33 -0.98
C CYS A 13 7.78 -2.21 -2.41
N ARG A 14 7.31 -1.02 -2.82
CA ARG A 14 6.78 -0.74 -4.18
C ARG A 14 5.59 -1.60 -4.63
N LYS A 15 5.02 -2.41 -3.73
CA LYS A 15 3.78 -3.13 -3.99
C LYS A 15 2.63 -2.15 -4.19
N ILE A 16 1.64 -2.55 -4.97
CA ILE A 16 0.44 -1.77 -5.22
C ILE A 16 -0.83 -2.54 -4.86
N LYS A 17 -1.89 -1.79 -4.57
CA LYS A 17 -3.23 -2.29 -4.21
C LYS A 17 -4.29 -1.41 -4.83
N ASP A 18 -5.36 -2.00 -5.34
CA ASP A 18 -6.47 -1.28 -5.95
C ASP A 18 -7.27 -0.45 -4.92
N ILE A 19 -7.67 0.77 -5.28
CA ILE A 19 -8.63 1.59 -4.54
C ILE A 19 -10.00 1.48 -5.22
N GLN A 20 -10.64 0.31 -5.11
CA GLN A 20 -12.01 0.15 -5.56
C GLN A 20 -12.95 0.44 -4.40
N VAL A 21 -13.69 1.55 -4.55
CA VAL A 21 -14.64 2.08 -3.55
C VAL A 21 -15.81 1.11 -3.29
N ASP A 22 -16.10 0.20 -4.23
CA ASP A 22 -17.28 -0.68 -4.18
C ASP A 22 -16.98 -2.17 -3.91
N GLN A 23 -15.71 -2.58 -3.80
CA GLN A 23 -15.38 -3.96 -3.43
C GLN A 23 -14.98 -4.03 -1.96
N VAL A 24 -15.80 -4.74 -1.19
CA VAL A 24 -15.66 -4.99 0.26
C VAL A 24 -14.30 -5.56 0.64
N ASP A 25 -13.60 -6.16 -0.33
CA ASP A 25 -12.25 -6.68 -0.17
C ASP A 25 -11.34 -6.00 -1.21
N GLY A 26 -11.01 -4.73 -0.95
CA GLY A 26 -10.01 -4.02 -1.74
C GLY A 26 -8.78 -4.93 -1.86
N GLY A 27 -8.34 -5.21 -3.08
CA GLY A 27 -7.51 -6.39 -3.40
C GLY A 27 -6.20 -6.53 -2.61
N GLU A 28 -5.51 -7.65 -2.84
CA GLU A 28 -4.22 -7.92 -2.19
C GLU A 28 -3.12 -6.98 -2.70
N TRP A 29 -2.18 -6.64 -1.81
CA TRP A 29 -0.94 -5.96 -2.17
C TRP A 29 -0.07 -6.85 -3.07
N THR A 30 0.11 -6.45 -4.33
CA THR A 30 0.83 -7.23 -5.35
C THR A 30 1.95 -6.41 -6.01
N ALA A 31 2.80 -7.07 -6.79
CA ALA A 31 3.80 -6.38 -7.61
C ALA A 31 3.14 -5.61 -8.76
N LEU A 32 3.71 -4.47 -9.15
CA LEU A 32 3.19 -3.64 -10.25
C LEU A 32 3.00 -4.45 -11.55
N GLU A 33 3.99 -5.24 -11.95
CA GLU A 33 3.92 -6.08 -13.16
C GLU A 33 2.71 -7.02 -13.17
N ARG A 34 2.41 -7.64 -12.02
CA ARG A 34 1.29 -8.59 -11.88
C ARG A 34 -0.04 -7.87 -11.94
N TYR A 35 -0.10 -6.66 -11.39
CA TYR A 35 -1.29 -5.82 -11.48
C TYR A 35 -1.55 -5.37 -12.92
N LEU A 36 -0.52 -4.87 -13.63
CA LEU A 36 -0.63 -4.46 -15.03
C LEU A 36 -1.11 -5.62 -15.92
N GLN A 37 -0.57 -6.82 -15.70
CA GLN A 37 -0.99 -8.02 -16.42
C GLN A 37 -2.43 -8.43 -16.10
N ARG A 38 -2.84 -8.33 -14.83
CA ARG A 38 -4.18 -8.75 -14.39
C ARG A 38 -5.30 -7.85 -14.91
N TYR A 39 -5.06 -6.54 -14.94
CA TYR A 39 -6.07 -5.55 -15.31
C TYR A 39 -5.89 -5.01 -16.74
N GLU A 40 -4.87 -5.46 -17.46
CA GLU A 40 -4.52 -5.01 -18.82
C GLU A 40 -4.40 -3.48 -18.94
N VAL A 41 -3.97 -2.83 -17.88
CA VAL A 41 -3.80 -1.37 -17.79
C VAL A 41 -2.39 -0.95 -18.15
N ARG A 42 -2.23 0.24 -18.73
CA ARG A 42 -0.90 0.82 -18.97
C ARG A 42 -0.43 1.55 -17.72
N PRO A 43 0.90 1.60 -17.47
CA PRO A 43 1.45 2.41 -16.37
C PRO A 43 1.02 3.88 -16.41
N SER A 44 0.80 4.44 -17.61
CA SER A 44 0.33 5.82 -17.81
C SER A 44 -1.08 6.08 -17.29
N ASP A 45 -1.87 5.02 -17.11
CA ASP A 45 -3.28 5.10 -16.74
C ASP A 45 -3.48 4.89 -15.23
N LEU A 46 -2.37 4.75 -14.48
CA LEU A 46 -2.37 4.59 -13.03
C LEU A 46 -2.19 5.93 -12.32
N VAL A 47 -3.04 6.19 -11.32
CA VAL A 47 -2.86 7.27 -10.35
C VAL A 47 -2.40 6.65 -9.04
N LEU A 48 -1.14 6.93 -8.67
CA LEU A 48 -0.51 6.36 -7.47
C LEU A 48 -0.80 7.23 -6.25
N SER A 49 -1.35 6.63 -5.21
CA SER A 49 -1.47 7.21 -3.86
C SER A 49 -0.44 6.56 -2.95
N GLU A 50 0.53 7.34 -2.47
CA GLU A 50 1.59 6.82 -1.60
C GLU A 50 1.08 6.46 -0.20
N THR A 51 1.46 5.29 0.30
CA THR A 51 1.17 4.82 1.66
C THR A 51 2.16 3.71 2.05
N PHE A 52 1.91 2.98 3.13
CA PHE A 52 2.64 1.76 3.49
C PHE A 52 1.70 0.56 3.46
N CYS A 53 2.16 -0.56 2.90
CA CYS A 53 1.44 -1.82 3.06
C CYS A 53 1.52 -2.30 4.52
N PRO A 54 0.58 -3.12 5.02
CA PRO A 54 0.54 -3.55 6.42
C PRO A 54 1.85 -4.16 6.90
N HIS A 55 2.49 -4.97 6.05
CA HIS A 55 3.80 -5.55 6.35
C HIS A 55 4.85 -4.46 6.60
N CYS A 56 4.99 -3.51 5.67
CA CYS A 56 5.95 -2.42 5.77
C CYS A 56 5.63 -1.41 6.88
N LEU A 57 4.34 -1.21 7.19
CA LEU A 57 3.91 -0.35 8.28
C LEU A 57 4.38 -0.88 9.63
N VAL A 58 4.33 -2.20 9.85
CA VAL A 58 4.85 -2.82 11.08
C VAL A 58 6.35 -2.60 11.22
N PHE A 59 7.14 -2.82 10.16
CA PHE A 59 8.59 -2.54 10.23
C PHE A 59 8.88 -1.06 10.45
N TYR A 60 8.12 -0.18 9.80
CA TYR A 60 8.26 1.25 10.01
C TYR A 60 7.97 1.64 11.46
N ASP A 61 6.87 1.14 12.04
CA ASP A 61 6.51 1.39 13.43
C ASP A 61 7.57 0.85 14.40
N GLN A 62 8.08 -0.36 14.17
CA GLN A 62 9.18 -0.94 14.94
C GLN A 62 10.45 -0.08 14.88
N LEU A 63 10.82 0.43 13.70
CA LEU A 63 11.96 1.34 13.54
C LEU A 63 11.73 2.68 14.26
N MET A 64 10.50 3.20 14.23
CA MET A 64 10.12 4.46 14.89
C MET A 64 9.95 4.33 16.41
N THR A 65 9.82 3.11 16.92
CA THR A 65 9.72 2.79 18.35
C THR A 65 11.02 2.23 18.92
N TYR A 66 11.95 1.82 18.06
CA TYR A 66 13.27 1.34 18.48
C TYR A 66 14.01 2.41 19.30
N GLY A 67 14.36 2.06 20.54
CA GLY A 67 15.06 2.95 21.47
C GLY A 67 14.15 3.92 22.25
N LYS A 68 12.83 3.89 22.05
CA LYS A 68 11.89 4.57 22.96
C LYS A 68 11.77 3.71 24.23
N PRO A 69 12.03 4.27 25.43
CA PRO A 69 11.73 3.54 26.65
C PRO A 69 10.22 3.31 26.68
N ASN A 70 9.80 2.04 26.67
CA ASN A 70 8.47 1.68 27.14
C ASN A 70 8.40 2.11 28.60
N HIS A 71 7.93 3.32 28.87
CA HIS A 71 7.40 3.67 30.18
C HIS A 71 5.93 3.26 30.17
N PRO A 72 5.56 2.08 30.70
CA PRO A 72 4.26 2.00 31.31
C PRO A 72 4.30 2.99 32.47
N GLU A 73 3.68 4.15 32.29
CA GLU A 73 3.28 4.97 33.43
C GLU A 73 2.38 4.08 34.29
N LEU A 74 2.96 3.58 35.38
CA LEU A 74 2.23 3.11 36.54
C LEU A 74 1.44 4.32 37.07
N VAL A 75 0.14 4.36 36.74
CA VAL A 75 -0.87 5.12 37.47
C VAL A 75 -1.90 4.13 37.98
#